data_AF-A0A453L4B4-F1
#
_entry.id   AF-A0A453L4B4-F1
#
_cell.length_a   1.000
_cell.length_b   1.000
_cell.length_c   1.000
_cell.angle_alpha   90.00
_cell.angle_beta   90.00
_cell.angle_gamma   90.00
#
_symmetry.space_group_name_H-M   'P 1'
#
loop_
_entity.id
_entity.type
_entity.pdbx_description
1 polymer ?
#
loop_
_entity_poly.entity_id
_entity_poly.type
_entity_poly.pdbx_seq_one_letter_code
_entity_poly.pdbx_strand_id
1 'polypeptide(L)'
;MAASLFFLSLVVPLVLLLLPLSRSTTVVTHLPGFHGRLPFHLETGYVNVDEETGTELFYYFVESERSPDTDPVVLWLTGGPGCSSLIFYEVGPMKFVLAPYNGSLPQMAYNPYSWSKVASIILLDSPVGTGFSYARDLEGYRDVGDLSFAMHVVTFLSKWFIDHPHYESNPFFVGGSSYAGMMTPIIAQHISQEIEHGKQPRINLKASNSSGLKQLIVMSKKETNSSIL
;
A
#
# COMPACT_ATOMS: atom_id res chain seq x y z
N MET A 1 -6.81 44.95 26.06
CA MET A 1 -6.95 44.51 24.65
C MET A 1 -5.75 43.73 24.12
N ALA A 2 -4.49 44.11 24.41
CA ALA A 2 -3.30 43.43 23.88
C ALA A 2 -3.13 41.95 24.31
N ALA A 3 -3.46 41.58 25.54
CA ALA A 3 -3.31 40.20 26.04
C ALA A 3 -4.22 39.18 25.34
N SER A 4 -5.41 39.62 24.88
CA SER A 4 -6.34 38.76 24.16
C SER A 4 -5.88 38.45 22.73
N LEU A 5 -5.13 39.37 22.11
CA LEU A 5 -4.59 39.20 20.77
C LEU A 5 -3.37 38.25 20.77
N PHE A 6 -2.56 38.29 21.83
CA PHE A 6 -1.44 37.36 22.05
C PHE A 6 -1.90 35.91 22.31
N PHE A 7 -3.02 35.74 23.03
CA PHE A 7 -3.60 34.41 23.24
C PHE A 7 -4.16 33.83 21.94
N LEU A 8 -4.85 34.64 21.12
CA LEU A 8 -5.30 34.20 19.79
C LEU A 8 -4.13 33.86 18.86
N SER A 9 -3.03 34.62 18.88
CA SER A 9 -1.88 34.38 17.99
C SER A 9 -1.12 33.10 18.28
N LEU A 10 -1.18 32.57 19.51
CA LEU A 10 -0.53 31.31 19.89
C LEU A 10 -1.47 30.10 19.75
N VAL A 11 -2.76 30.29 20.00
CA VAL A 11 -3.76 29.22 19.95
C VAL A 11 -4.11 28.85 18.50
N VAL A 12 -4.16 29.81 17.58
CA VAL A 12 -4.45 29.53 16.15
C VAL A 12 -3.41 28.62 15.48
N PRO A 13 -2.07 28.85 15.57
CA PRO A 13 -1.09 27.92 15.00
C PRO A 13 -1.06 26.57 15.72
N LEU A 14 -1.34 26.53 17.03
CA LEU A 14 -1.46 25.27 17.77
C LEU A 14 -2.69 24.47 17.35
N VAL A 15 -3.84 25.13 17.11
CA VAL A 15 -5.07 24.50 16.59
C VAL A 15 -4.88 24.07 15.13
N LEU A 16 -4.18 24.83 14.30
CA LEU A 16 -3.79 24.44 12.94
C LEU A 16 -2.84 23.22 12.94
N LEU A 17 -1.96 23.09 13.94
CA LEU A 17 -1.13 21.90 14.16
C LEU A 17 -1.94 20.67 14.59
N LEU A 18 -3.11 20.89 15.21
CA LEU A 18 -4.01 19.86 15.71
C LEU A 18 -5.13 19.51 14.74
N LEU A 19 -5.27 20.24 13.62
CA LEU A 19 -6.14 19.81 12.53
C LEU A 19 -5.54 18.53 11.95
N PRO A 20 -6.28 17.40 11.91
CA PRO A 20 -5.81 16.27 11.14
C PRO A 20 -5.63 16.77 9.71
N LEU A 21 -4.43 16.58 9.16
CA LEU A 21 -4.20 16.68 7.71
C LEU A 21 -5.36 15.92 7.07
N SER A 22 -6.14 16.56 6.21
CA SER A 22 -7.34 15.94 5.61
C SER A 22 -6.89 14.71 4.82
N ARG A 23 -6.89 13.57 5.48
CA ARG A 23 -6.40 12.29 4.97
C ARG A 23 -7.58 11.57 4.35
N SER A 24 -7.45 11.25 3.07
CA SER A 24 -8.50 10.57 2.32
C SER A 24 -8.30 9.07 2.45
N THR A 25 -8.81 8.49 3.54
CA THR A 25 -9.06 7.05 3.62
C THR A 25 -10.55 6.80 3.59
N THR A 26 -10.96 5.68 3.01
CA THR A 26 -12.37 5.32 2.88
C THR A 26 -12.51 3.81 2.99
N VAL A 27 -13.34 3.37 3.93
CA VAL A 27 -13.73 1.97 4.05
C VAL A 27 -14.80 1.66 3.00
N VAL A 28 -14.48 0.74 2.10
CA VAL A 28 -15.34 0.30 1.01
C VAL A 28 -16.13 -0.91 1.49
N THR A 29 -17.45 -0.81 1.48
CA THR A 29 -18.34 -1.91 1.90
C THR A 29 -19.04 -2.61 0.74
N HIS A 30 -19.08 -1.98 -0.44
CA HIS A 30 -19.75 -2.47 -1.64
C HIS A 30 -18.95 -2.08 -2.89
N LEU A 31 -18.93 -2.94 -3.89
CA LEU A 31 -18.27 -2.69 -5.18
C LEU A 31 -19.22 -2.98 -6.34
N PRO A 32 -19.26 -2.13 -7.39
CA PRO A 32 -20.05 -2.41 -8.59
C PRO A 32 -19.65 -3.74 -9.23
N GLY A 33 -20.60 -4.65 -9.43
CA GLY A 33 -20.32 -5.99 -9.97
C GLY A 33 -20.12 -7.07 -8.89
N PHE A 34 -20.05 -6.72 -7.60
CA PHE A 34 -20.12 -7.67 -6.50
C PHE A 34 -21.52 -7.67 -5.88
N HIS A 35 -22.09 -8.85 -5.65
CA HIS A 35 -23.43 -8.97 -5.08
C HIS A 35 -23.40 -8.87 -3.54
N GLY A 36 -23.99 -7.80 -3.00
CA GLY A 36 -24.10 -7.56 -1.56
C GLY A 36 -22.88 -6.88 -0.94
N ARG A 37 -22.81 -6.91 0.39
CA ARG A 37 -21.70 -6.33 1.16
C ARG A 37 -20.44 -7.20 1.00
N LEU A 38 -19.28 -6.57 0.92
CA LEU A 38 -17.99 -7.28 0.91
C LEU A 38 -17.82 -8.12 2.19
N PRO A 39 -17.38 -9.39 2.06
CA PRO A 39 -17.19 -10.28 3.21
C PRO A 39 -15.84 -10.09 3.92
N PHE A 40 -15.08 -9.06 3.55
CA PHE A 40 -13.78 -8.70 4.12
C PHE A 40 -13.71 -7.18 4.30
N HIS A 41 -12.81 -6.71 5.17
CA HIS A 41 -12.55 -5.29 5.33
C HIS A 41 -11.66 -4.80 4.18
N LEU A 42 -12.14 -3.78 3.47
CA LEU A 42 -11.40 -3.10 2.41
C LEU A 42 -11.34 -1.62 2.73
N GLU A 43 -10.14 -1.08 2.83
CA GLU A 43 -9.88 0.34 2.89
C GLU A 43 -9.14 0.78 1.62
N THR A 44 -9.43 1.99 1.16
CA THR A 44 -8.66 2.64 0.09
C THR A 44 -8.27 4.03 0.52
N GLY A 45 -7.14 4.52 0.07
CA GLY A 45 -6.75 5.89 0.34
C GLY A 45 -5.54 6.37 -0.42
N TYR A 46 -5.18 7.62 -0.12
CA TYR A 46 -4.02 8.28 -0.68
C TYR A 46 -3.06 8.71 0.43
N VAL A 47 -1.77 8.55 0.17
CA VAL A 47 -0.71 9.07 1.03
C VAL A 47 0.19 9.96 0.19
N ASN A 48 0.32 11.24 0.60
CA ASN A 48 1.30 12.13 0.00
C ASN A 48 2.72 11.66 0.36
N VAL A 49 3.56 11.45 -0.65
CA VAL A 49 4.95 10.97 -0.51
C VAL A 49 5.99 12.02 -0.94
N ASP A 50 5.53 13.08 -1.59
CA ASP A 50 6.32 14.25 -1.94
C ASP A 50 5.42 15.49 -1.87
N GLU A 51 5.72 16.38 -0.92
CA GLU A 51 4.95 17.60 -0.69
C GLU A 51 5.27 18.67 -1.73
N GLU A 52 6.47 18.66 -2.33
CA GLU A 52 6.91 19.65 -3.31
C GLU A 52 6.14 19.49 -4.62
N THR A 53 6.08 18.26 -5.13
CA THR A 53 5.38 17.94 -6.38
C THR A 53 3.91 17.56 -6.15
N GLY A 54 3.49 17.44 -4.89
CA GLY A 54 2.17 16.96 -4.51
C GLY A 54 1.92 15.51 -4.98
N THR A 55 2.94 14.65 -4.92
CA THR A 55 2.83 13.24 -5.29
C THR A 55 2.08 12.46 -4.22
N GLU A 56 0.99 11.80 -4.62
CA GLU A 56 0.17 10.95 -3.76
C GLU A 56 0.11 9.52 -4.33
N LEU A 57 0.43 8.54 -3.48
CA LEU A 57 0.29 7.13 -3.82
C LEU A 57 -1.05 6.58 -3.32
N PHE A 58 -1.76 5.91 -4.21
CA PHE A 58 -3.01 5.21 -3.92
C PHE A 58 -2.74 3.79 -3.44
N TYR A 59 -3.56 3.31 -2.51
CA TYR A 59 -3.50 1.93 -2.04
C TYR A 59 -4.88 1.33 -1.82
N TYR A 60 -4.93 0.00 -1.91
CA TYR A 60 -5.95 -0.82 -1.28
C TYR A 60 -5.34 -1.50 -0.05
N PHE A 61 -6.04 -1.47 1.07
CA PHE A 61 -5.70 -2.23 2.26
C PHE A 61 -6.80 -3.26 2.53
N VAL A 62 -6.41 -4.52 2.59
CA VAL A 62 -7.29 -5.65 2.91
C VAL A 62 -6.84 -6.23 4.24
N GLU A 63 -7.70 -6.14 5.25
CA GLU A 63 -7.37 -6.64 6.60
C GLU A 63 -7.36 -8.18 6.62
N SER A 64 -6.51 -8.77 7.47
CA SER A 64 -6.52 -10.21 7.71
C SER A 64 -7.89 -10.66 8.22
N GLU A 65 -8.42 -11.70 7.59
CA GLU A 65 -9.70 -12.33 7.96
C GLU A 65 -9.55 -13.32 9.13
N ARG A 66 -8.32 -13.65 9.55
CA ARG A 66 -8.05 -14.58 10.65
C ARG A 66 -7.85 -13.84 11.98
N SER A 67 -6.72 -13.14 12.13
CA SER A 67 -6.37 -12.44 13.37
C SER A 67 -5.59 -11.16 13.05
N PRO A 68 -6.25 -10.05 12.67
CA PRO A 68 -5.57 -8.85 12.18
C PRO A 68 -4.62 -8.18 13.18
N ASP A 69 -4.86 -8.34 14.47
CA ASP A 69 -3.98 -7.80 15.53
C ASP A 69 -2.63 -8.54 15.64
N THR A 70 -2.51 -9.74 15.07
CA THR A 70 -1.31 -10.58 15.22
C THR A 70 -0.75 -11.11 13.91
N ASP A 71 -1.59 -11.20 12.88
CA ASP A 71 -1.21 -11.66 11.56
C ASP A 71 -0.28 -10.65 10.88
N PRO A 72 0.62 -11.11 10.00
CA PRO A 72 1.55 -10.22 9.35
C PRO A 72 0.86 -9.17 8.47
N VAL A 73 1.50 -8.01 8.34
CA VAL A 73 1.19 -7.03 7.30
C VAL A 73 2.15 -7.24 6.13
N VAL A 74 1.60 -7.36 4.93
CA VAL A 74 2.37 -7.59 3.70
C VAL A 74 2.14 -6.42 2.76
N LEU A 75 3.21 -5.70 2.42
CA LEU A 75 3.21 -4.83 1.25
C LEU A 75 3.36 -5.71 0.01
N TRP A 76 2.43 -5.59 -0.93
CA TRP A 76 2.47 -6.25 -2.23
C TRP A 76 2.52 -5.22 -3.36
N LEU A 77 3.53 -5.37 -4.22
CA LEU A 77 3.76 -4.51 -5.37
C LEU A 77 3.67 -5.34 -6.66
N THR A 78 2.81 -4.93 -7.58
CA THR A 78 2.82 -5.46 -8.95
C THR A 78 3.90 -4.76 -9.77
N GLY A 79 4.60 -5.50 -10.63
CA GLY A 79 5.67 -4.98 -11.46
C GLY A 79 5.20 -4.20 -12.69
N GLY A 80 5.91 -4.37 -13.81
CA GLY A 80 5.72 -3.59 -15.03
C GLY A 80 7.09 -3.17 -15.57
N PRO A 81 7.58 -1.95 -15.28
CA PRO A 81 7.08 -0.99 -14.29
C PRO A 81 5.76 -0.32 -14.69
N GLY A 82 4.96 0.10 -13.71
CA GLY A 82 3.73 0.87 -13.93
C GLY A 82 2.41 0.09 -13.95
N CYS A 83 2.39 -1.21 -13.64
CA CYS A 83 1.14 -1.95 -13.53
C CYS A 83 0.53 -1.78 -12.13
N SER A 84 -0.78 -1.53 -12.10
CA SER A 84 -1.53 -1.33 -10.85
C SER A 84 -1.67 -2.64 -10.05
N SER A 85 -1.56 -2.52 -8.72
CA SER A 85 -1.72 -3.62 -7.78
C SER A 85 -3.21 -3.82 -7.44
N LEU A 86 -4.03 -4.22 -8.42
CA LEU A 86 -5.49 -4.31 -8.22
C LEU A 86 -5.89 -5.52 -7.35
N ILE A 87 -6.93 -5.34 -6.52
CA ILE A 87 -7.51 -6.34 -5.60
C ILE A 87 -8.07 -7.61 -6.27
N PHE A 88 -8.16 -7.63 -7.61
CA PHE A 88 -8.72 -8.73 -8.40
C PHE A 88 -7.67 -9.73 -8.90
N TYR A 89 -6.38 -9.44 -8.66
CA TYR A 89 -5.26 -10.23 -9.15
C TYR A 89 -4.40 -10.78 -8.01
N GLU A 90 -3.63 -11.81 -8.35
CA GLU A 90 -2.57 -12.39 -7.52
C GLU A 90 -3.02 -12.77 -6.10
N VAL A 91 -2.74 -11.89 -5.13
CA VAL A 91 -2.96 -12.12 -3.70
C VAL A 91 -4.32 -11.60 -3.21
N GLY A 92 -5.03 -10.86 -4.05
CA GLY A 92 -6.24 -10.11 -3.69
C GLY A 92 -7.48 -10.97 -3.38
N PRO A 93 -8.45 -10.41 -2.62
CA PRO A 93 -9.64 -11.10 -2.14
C PRO A 93 -10.74 -11.23 -3.20
N MET A 94 -10.53 -10.76 -4.42
CA MET A 94 -11.54 -10.76 -5.46
C MET A 94 -11.04 -11.39 -6.76
N LYS A 95 -11.98 -11.80 -7.60
CA LYS A 95 -11.74 -12.27 -8.96
C LYS A 95 -12.93 -11.95 -9.85
N PHE A 96 -12.68 -11.79 -11.14
CA PHE A 96 -13.78 -11.72 -12.10
C PHE A 96 -14.40 -13.10 -12.30
N VAL A 97 -15.73 -13.13 -12.45
CA VAL A 97 -16.46 -14.29 -12.93
C VAL A 97 -16.26 -14.37 -14.44
N LEU A 98 -15.68 -15.47 -14.92
CA LEU A 98 -15.46 -15.69 -16.34
C LEU A 98 -16.78 -16.04 -17.01
N ALA A 99 -17.33 -15.09 -17.77
CA ALA A 99 -18.54 -15.25 -18.55
C ALA A 99 -18.43 -14.43 -19.85
N PRO A 100 -19.14 -14.81 -20.93
CA PRO A 100 -19.21 -14.00 -22.13
C PRO A 100 -19.73 -12.60 -21.83
N TYR A 101 -19.08 -11.58 -22.39
CA TYR A 101 -19.50 -10.18 -22.20
C TYR A 101 -20.87 -9.97 -22.82
N ASN A 102 -21.81 -9.48 -22.00
CA ASN A 102 -23.21 -9.28 -22.37
C ASN A 102 -23.64 -7.80 -22.32
N GLY A 103 -22.69 -6.87 -22.24
CA GLY A 103 -22.97 -5.43 -22.13
C GLY A 103 -23.22 -4.92 -20.70
N SER A 104 -23.27 -5.80 -19.69
CA SER A 104 -23.37 -5.40 -18.28
C SER A 104 -22.00 -5.26 -17.61
N LEU A 105 -21.98 -4.73 -16.38
CA LEU A 105 -20.76 -4.66 -15.58
C LEU A 105 -20.17 -6.08 -15.37
N PRO A 106 -18.83 -6.24 -15.43
CA PRO A 106 -18.19 -7.49 -15.07
C PRO A 106 -18.62 -7.95 -13.68
N GLN A 107 -19.06 -9.20 -13.59
CA GLN A 107 -19.39 -9.79 -12.30
C GLN A 107 -18.11 -10.16 -11.56
N MET A 108 -18.11 -9.94 -10.25
CA MET A 108 -17.01 -10.24 -9.36
C MET A 108 -17.44 -11.23 -8.30
N ALA A 109 -16.52 -12.11 -7.94
CA ALA A 109 -16.69 -13.09 -6.89
C ALA A 109 -15.56 -12.98 -5.87
N TYR A 110 -15.86 -13.41 -4.66
CA TYR A 110 -14.88 -13.50 -3.60
C TYR A 110 -13.86 -14.61 -3.92
N ASN A 111 -12.57 -14.35 -3.65
CA ASN A 111 -11.49 -15.31 -3.82
C ASN A 111 -11.15 -15.98 -2.47
N PRO A 112 -11.57 -17.23 -2.23
CA PRO A 112 -11.32 -17.91 -0.96
C PRO A 112 -9.84 -18.28 -0.73
N TYR A 113 -9.00 -18.13 -1.75
CA TYR A 113 -7.56 -18.42 -1.71
C TYR A 113 -6.69 -17.15 -1.60
N SER A 114 -7.32 -16.02 -1.30
CA SER A 114 -6.58 -14.77 -1.06
C SER A 114 -5.64 -14.90 0.14
N TRP A 115 -4.54 -14.16 0.10
CA TRP A 115 -3.63 -14.07 1.24
C TRP A 115 -4.28 -13.36 2.44
N SER A 116 -5.41 -12.65 2.24
CA SER A 116 -6.19 -12.03 3.32
C SER A 116 -6.65 -13.06 4.35
N LYS A 117 -6.68 -14.34 4.00
CA LYS A 117 -6.97 -15.43 4.94
C LYS A 117 -5.97 -15.55 6.09
N VAL A 118 -4.75 -15.02 5.96
CA VAL A 118 -3.67 -15.19 6.96
C VAL A 118 -2.78 -13.96 7.12
N ALA A 119 -3.06 -12.85 6.43
CA ALA A 119 -2.26 -11.64 6.45
C ALA A 119 -3.11 -10.42 6.10
N SER A 120 -2.79 -9.26 6.67
CA SER A 120 -3.29 -7.99 6.16
C SER A 120 -2.41 -7.56 4.98
N ILE A 121 -3.01 -7.11 3.87
CA ILE A 121 -2.30 -6.84 2.62
C ILE A 121 -2.47 -5.37 2.25
N ILE A 122 -1.35 -4.69 2.02
CA ILE A 122 -1.30 -3.37 1.37
C ILE A 122 -0.94 -3.60 -0.10
N LEU A 123 -1.89 -3.34 -0.99
CA LEU A 123 -1.68 -3.33 -2.42
C LEU A 123 -1.46 -1.88 -2.86
N LEU A 124 -0.23 -1.56 -3.22
CA LEU A 124 0.20 -0.18 -3.48
C LEU A 124 0.39 0.06 -4.98
N ASP A 125 -0.17 1.16 -5.49
CA ASP A 125 0.10 1.64 -6.83
C ASP A 125 1.37 2.51 -6.81
N SER A 126 2.48 1.97 -7.30
CA SER A 126 3.77 2.66 -7.31
C SER A 126 4.64 2.16 -8.46
N PRO A 127 5.44 3.02 -9.11
CA PRO A 127 5.72 4.43 -8.80
C PRO A 127 4.58 5.39 -9.17
N VAL A 128 4.78 6.71 -8.95
CA VAL A 128 3.83 7.76 -9.35
C VAL A 128 3.43 7.63 -10.84
N GLY A 129 2.14 7.82 -11.14
CA GLY A 129 1.56 7.57 -12.46
C GLY A 129 1.06 6.13 -12.67
N THR A 130 1.34 5.22 -11.73
CA THR A 130 0.77 3.86 -11.74
C THR A 130 -0.67 3.88 -11.26
N GLY A 131 -1.58 3.25 -11.99
CA GLY A 131 -2.97 3.06 -11.57
C GLY A 131 -3.64 4.37 -11.17
N PHE A 132 -3.98 4.52 -9.89
CA PHE A 132 -4.62 5.72 -9.34
C PHE A 132 -3.65 6.71 -8.68
N SER A 133 -2.36 6.38 -8.59
CA SER A 133 -1.33 7.26 -8.01
C SER A 133 -0.93 8.37 -8.97
N TYR A 134 -0.75 9.59 -8.45
CA TYR A 134 -0.55 10.77 -9.27
C TYR A 134 0.31 11.84 -8.57
N ALA A 135 0.91 12.74 -9.35
CA ALA A 135 1.45 14.02 -8.89
C ALA A 135 0.59 15.18 -9.39
N ARG A 136 0.46 16.23 -8.57
CA ARG A 136 -0.24 17.47 -8.92
C ARG A 136 0.60 18.37 -9.82
N ASP A 137 1.91 18.36 -9.61
CA ASP A 137 2.89 19.00 -10.48
C ASP A 137 3.43 18.00 -11.52
N LEU A 138 3.60 18.45 -12.76
CA LEU A 138 4.21 17.66 -13.83
C LEU A 138 5.69 17.33 -13.54
N GLU A 139 6.39 18.15 -12.76
CA GLU A 139 7.77 17.88 -12.35
C GLU A 139 7.88 16.57 -11.55
N GLY A 140 6.82 16.18 -10.83
CA GLY A 140 6.74 14.89 -10.11
C GLY A 140 6.83 13.65 -11.00
N TYR A 141 6.67 13.80 -12.32
CA TYR A 141 6.80 12.71 -13.29
C TYR A 141 8.14 12.69 -14.04
N ARG A 142 9.03 13.68 -13.85
CA ARG A 142 10.23 13.82 -14.70
C ARG A 142 11.36 12.87 -14.36
N ASP A 143 11.58 12.61 -13.07
CA ASP A 143 12.73 11.82 -12.58
C ASP A 143 12.30 10.53 -11.86
N VAL A 144 11.26 9.87 -12.39
CA VAL A 144 10.74 8.61 -11.85
C VAL A 144 11.65 7.44 -12.21
N GLY A 145 12.55 7.09 -11.29
CA GLY A 145 13.43 5.92 -11.36
C GLY A 145 13.44 5.08 -10.08
N ASP A 146 14.23 4.00 -10.05
CA ASP A 146 14.25 3.00 -8.96
C ASP A 146 14.45 3.61 -7.57
N LEU A 147 15.37 4.58 -7.45
CA LEU A 147 15.62 5.24 -6.17
C LEU A 147 14.40 6.04 -5.70
N SER A 148 13.82 6.87 -6.58
CA SER A 148 12.62 7.65 -6.26
C SER A 148 11.43 6.75 -5.91
N PHE A 149 11.27 5.63 -6.64
CA PHE A 149 10.26 4.61 -6.35
C PHE A 149 10.46 4.05 -4.94
N ALA A 150 11.66 3.53 -4.63
CA ALA A 150 11.92 2.96 -3.32
C ALA A 150 11.72 3.98 -2.19
N MET A 151 12.19 5.22 -2.36
CA MET A 151 12.01 6.30 -1.39
C MET A 151 10.54 6.66 -1.19
N HIS A 152 9.75 6.78 -2.26
CA HIS A 152 8.31 7.05 -2.15
C HIS A 152 7.57 5.92 -1.41
N VAL A 153 7.93 4.66 -1.66
CA VAL A 153 7.35 3.53 -0.91
C VAL A 153 7.72 3.57 0.58
N VAL A 154 8.95 3.92 0.91
CA VAL A 154 9.38 4.02 2.32
C VAL A 154 8.70 5.18 3.04
N THR A 155 8.56 6.34 2.38
CA THR A 155 7.77 7.47 2.89
C THR A 155 6.31 7.08 3.06
N PHE A 156 5.73 6.38 2.07
CA PHE A 156 4.37 5.84 2.14
C PHE A 156 4.20 4.97 3.38
N LEU A 157 5.08 3.98 3.59
CA LEU A 157 4.98 3.05 4.72
C LEU A 157 5.11 3.78 6.05
N SER A 158 6.06 4.70 6.18
CA SER A 158 6.24 5.50 7.39
C SER A 158 4.97 6.27 7.75
N LYS A 159 4.37 6.97 6.78
CA LYS A 159 3.12 7.70 6.98
C LYS A 159 1.93 6.76 7.23
N TRP A 160 1.86 5.64 6.52
CA TRP A 160 0.79 4.66 6.67
C TRP A 160 0.78 4.01 8.06
N PHE A 161 1.94 3.64 8.61
CA PHE A 161 2.05 3.08 9.97
C PHE A 161 1.79 4.12 11.07
N ILE A 162 2.06 5.41 10.83
CA ILE A 162 1.62 6.50 11.74
C ILE A 162 0.09 6.54 11.82
N ASP A 163 -0.57 6.30 10.69
CA ASP A 163 -2.03 6.36 10.56
C ASP A 163 -2.70 5.06 11.02
N HIS A 164 -1.96 3.96 11.04
CA HIS A 164 -2.40 2.63 11.47
C HIS A 164 -1.49 2.06 12.58
N PRO A 165 -1.39 2.74 13.73
CA PRO A 165 -0.43 2.39 14.79
C PRO A 165 -0.68 1.00 15.39
N HIS A 166 -1.90 0.47 15.28
CA HIS A 166 -2.23 -0.89 15.75
C HIS A 166 -1.48 -1.99 15.00
N TYR A 167 -1.00 -1.73 13.78
CA TYR A 167 -0.19 -2.70 13.03
C TYR A 167 1.32 -2.59 13.28
N GLU A 168 1.80 -1.64 14.09
CA GLU A 168 3.25 -1.43 14.30
C GLU A 168 3.93 -2.67 14.90
N SER A 169 3.23 -3.41 15.77
CA SER A 169 3.72 -4.66 16.35
C SER A 169 3.69 -5.85 15.40
N ASN A 170 2.90 -5.80 14.34
CA ASN A 170 2.69 -6.94 13.44
C ASN A 170 3.96 -7.23 12.65
N PRO A 171 4.30 -8.51 12.40
CA PRO A 171 5.41 -8.84 11.49
C PRO A 171 5.16 -8.22 10.12
N PHE A 172 6.11 -7.42 9.62
CA PHE A 172 5.99 -6.76 8.32
C PHE A 172 6.87 -7.42 7.26
N PHE A 173 6.30 -7.67 6.09
CA PHE A 173 7.00 -8.21 4.92
C PHE A 173 6.77 -7.34 3.69
N VAL A 174 7.78 -7.30 2.83
CA VAL A 174 7.68 -6.69 1.49
C VAL A 174 7.75 -7.82 0.47
N GLY A 175 6.84 -7.81 -0.49
CA GLY A 175 6.84 -8.70 -1.63
C GLY A 175 6.36 -8.00 -2.90
N GLY A 176 6.57 -8.67 -4.03
CA GLY A 176 6.05 -8.20 -5.30
C GLY A 176 6.33 -9.17 -6.44
N SER A 177 5.71 -8.89 -7.58
CA SER A 177 5.83 -9.68 -8.80
C SER A 177 6.55 -8.91 -9.92
N SER A 178 7.16 -9.63 -10.86
CA SER A 178 7.87 -9.03 -12.01
C SER A 178 8.93 -8.00 -11.57
N TYR A 179 8.98 -6.80 -12.15
CA TYR A 179 9.94 -5.73 -11.83
C TYR A 179 9.95 -5.38 -10.33
N ALA A 180 8.80 -5.47 -9.65
CA ALA A 180 8.72 -5.22 -8.21
C ALA A 180 9.49 -6.24 -7.38
N GLY A 181 9.79 -7.42 -7.94
CA GLY A 181 10.71 -8.38 -7.34
C GLY A 181 12.15 -7.85 -7.21
N MET A 182 12.59 -6.96 -8.11
CA MET A 182 13.87 -6.26 -7.98
C MET A 182 13.80 -5.11 -6.98
N MET A 183 12.65 -4.43 -6.91
CA MET A 183 12.45 -3.30 -5.99
C MET A 183 12.30 -3.72 -4.53
N THR A 184 11.73 -4.90 -4.28
CA THR A 184 11.53 -5.48 -2.94
C THR A 184 12.80 -5.44 -2.07
N PRO A 185 13.98 -5.96 -2.50
CA PRO A 185 15.19 -5.87 -1.69
C PRO A 185 15.70 -4.44 -1.50
N ILE A 186 15.53 -3.54 -2.48
CA ILE A 186 15.94 -2.13 -2.38
C ILE A 186 15.09 -1.43 -1.31
N ILE A 187 13.77 -1.61 -1.34
CA ILE A 187 12.84 -1.07 -0.36
C ILE A 187 13.15 -1.62 1.04
N ALA A 188 13.31 -2.93 1.17
CA ALA A 188 13.64 -3.57 2.45
C ALA A 188 14.96 -3.04 3.04
N GLN A 189 15.96 -2.79 2.19
CA GLN A 189 17.21 -2.18 2.61
C GLN A 189 17.01 -0.76 3.15
N HIS A 190 16.23 0.08 2.46
CA HIS A 190 15.94 1.43 2.94
C HIS A 190 15.16 1.43 4.26
N ILE A 191 14.16 0.56 4.41
CA ILE A 191 13.44 0.40 5.70
C ILE A 191 14.43 0.00 6.81
N SER A 192 15.34 -0.95 6.55
CA SER A 192 16.35 -1.36 7.52
C SER A 192 17.25 -0.19 7.94
N GLN A 193 17.67 0.65 6.99
CA GLN A 193 18.48 1.83 7.29
C GLN A 193 17.71 2.86 8.13
N GLU A 194 16.43 3.07 7.86
CA GLU A 194 15.59 3.95 8.69
C GLU A 194 15.46 3.45 10.12
N ILE A 195 15.31 2.14 10.31
CA ILE A 195 15.30 1.49 11.64
C ILE A 195 16.64 1.68 12.34
N GLU A 196 17.76 1.47 11.66
CA GLU A 196 19.12 1.68 12.20
C GLU A 196 19.37 3.14 12.60
N HIS A 197 18.84 4.09 11.84
CA HIS A 197 18.87 5.51 12.16
C HIS A 197 17.85 5.94 13.23
N GLY A 198 17.06 5.01 13.77
CA GLY A 198 16.10 5.28 14.84
C GLY A 198 14.90 6.11 14.39
N LYS A 199 14.57 6.10 13.10
CA LYS A 199 13.34 6.76 12.61
C LYS A 199 12.10 6.03 13.13
N GLN A 200 11.03 6.80 13.34
CA GLN A 200 9.72 6.34 13.80
C GLN A 200 8.69 6.52 12.68
N PRO A 201 7.67 5.65 12.59
CA PRO A 201 7.39 4.49 13.45
C PRO A 201 8.36 3.32 13.16
N ARG A 202 8.60 2.47 14.15
CA ARG A 202 9.55 1.36 13.97
C ARG A 202 8.86 0.17 13.31
N ILE A 203 8.91 0.13 11.98
CA ILE A 203 8.38 -0.99 11.19
C ILE A 203 9.04 -2.31 11.63
N ASN A 204 8.23 -3.30 12.04
CA ASN A 204 8.69 -4.63 12.46
C ASN A 204 9.05 -5.53 11.26
N LEU A 205 9.98 -5.05 10.43
CA LEU A 205 10.44 -5.72 9.21
C LEU A 205 11.04 -7.11 9.55
N LYS A 206 10.55 -8.15 8.90
CA LYS A 206 11.06 -9.52 9.03
C LYS A 206 11.77 -9.98 7.77
N ALA A 207 12.91 -10.66 7.96
CA ALA A 207 13.59 -11.41 6.91
C ALA A 207 13.24 -12.90 7.02
N SER A 208 13.06 -13.58 5.88
CA SER A 208 12.93 -15.04 5.87
C SER A 208 14.28 -15.65 6.25
N ASN A 209 14.34 -16.35 7.39
CA ASN A 209 15.55 -17.01 7.88
C ASN A 209 15.85 -18.28 7.06
N SER A 210 16.48 -18.12 5.89
CA SER A 210 17.32 -19.17 5.30
C SER A 210 18.74 -18.63 5.24
N SER A 211 19.58 -19.11 6.16
CA SER A 211 21.01 -18.82 6.27
C SER A 211 21.72 -18.89 4.91
N GLY A 212 22.12 -17.75 4.37
CA GLY A 212 23.00 -17.70 3.19
C GLY A 212 22.88 -16.44 2.33
N LEU A 213 21.70 -15.81 2.23
CA LEU A 213 21.49 -14.59 1.45
C LEU A 213 20.28 -13.81 1.96
N LYS A 214 20.42 -12.49 1.95
CA LYS A 214 19.37 -11.47 2.19
C LYS A 214 18.24 -11.57 1.15
N GLN A 215 17.39 -12.60 1.24
CA GLN A 215 16.22 -12.76 0.36
C GLN A 215 14.94 -12.56 1.19
N LEU A 216 14.52 -11.30 1.35
CA LEU A 216 13.12 -11.01 1.67
C LEU A 216 12.29 -11.41 0.44
N ILE A 217 11.19 -12.11 0.71
CA ILE A 217 10.30 -12.85 -0.21
C ILE A 217 10.27 -12.29 -1.65
N VAL A 218 11.07 -12.89 -2.53
CA VAL A 218 10.91 -12.77 -3.99
C VAL A 218 10.02 -13.92 -4.46
N MET A 219 8.72 -13.67 -4.57
CA MET A 219 7.79 -14.60 -5.22
C MET A 219 7.78 -14.27 -6.73
N SER A 220 8.84 -14.65 -7.45
CA SER A 220 8.79 -14.68 -8.91
C SER A 220 7.88 -15.84 -9.33
N LYS A 221 6.62 -15.54 -9.64
CA LYS A 221 5.73 -16.50 -10.29
C LYS A 221 6.32 -16.80 -11.67
N LYS A 222 7.06 -17.90 -11.77
CA LYS A 222 7.44 -18.48 -13.06
C LYS A 222 6.12 -18.79 -13.78
N GLU A 223 5.79 -18.03 -14.81
CA GLU A 223 4.68 -18.36 -15.71
C GLU A 223 4.88 -19.81 -16.15
N THR A 224 4.09 -20.70 -15.58
CA THR A 224 3.97 -22.05 -16.08
C THR A 224 3.03 -21.92 -17.26
N ASN A 225 3.56 -22.21 -18.46
CA ASN A 225 2.79 -22.41 -19.67
C ASN A 225 1.55 -23.26 -19.36
N SER A 226 0.41 -22.59 -19.20
CA SER A 226 -0.87 -23.21 -19.50
C SER A 226 -1.28 -22.63 -20.83
N SER A 227 -0.84 -23.30 -21.90
CA SER A 227 -1.62 -23.38 -23.12
C SER A 227 -3.06 -23.69 -22.73
N ILE A 228 -3.93 -22.69 -22.86
CA ILE A 228 -5.37 -22.89 -22.89
C ILE A 228 -5.77 -22.44 -24.29
N LEU A 229 -6.26 -23.42 -25.04
CA LEU A 229 -6.89 -23.31 -26.35
C LEU A 229 -8.05 -22.30 -26.34
#